data_AF-A0A353NAH7-F1
#
_entry.id   AF-A0A353NAH7-F1
#
_cell.length_a   1.000
_cell.length_b   1.000
_cell.length_c   1.000
_cell.angle_alpha   90.00
_cell.angle_beta   90.00
_cell.angle_gamma   90.00
#
_symmetry.space_group_name_H-M   'P 1'
#
loop_
_entity.id
_entity.type
_entity.pdbx_description
1 polymer ?
#
loop_
_entity_poly.entity_id
_entity_poly.type
_entity_poly.pdbx_seq_one_letter_code
_entity_poly.pdbx_strand_id
1 'polypeptide(L)'
;MAVNKKFFVLNIVWRKEYLLGALILIVYGFLYGLTSSNKLIKTTNLLPSAISGKTIVIDAGHGGGDPGAIGRTGLKEKDITLDLAKRLKRYFSRVGVYVVMIRELDLDYSGENGTSYLTKKRRDLL
;
A
#
# COMPACT_ATOMS: atom_id res chain seq x y z
N MET A 1 11.70 -50.36 37.45
CA MET A 1 10.62 -49.96 36.52
C MET A 1 11.26 -49.20 35.36
N ALA A 2 11.52 -49.87 34.24
CA ALA A 2 12.20 -49.27 33.07
C ALA A 2 11.16 -48.94 31.99
N VAL A 3 11.04 -47.66 31.64
CA VAL A 3 10.09 -47.17 30.64
C VAL A 3 10.73 -47.32 29.26
N ASN A 4 10.16 -48.22 28.46
CA ASN A 4 10.64 -48.54 27.12
C ASN A 4 10.06 -47.51 26.12
N LYS A 5 10.82 -46.47 25.76
CA LYS A 5 10.41 -45.51 24.72
C LYS A 5 10.67 -46.12 23.34
N LYS A 6 9.60 -46.55 22.66
CA LYS A 6 9.66 -46.97 21.25
C LYS A 6 9.96 -45.75 20.36
N PHE A 7 11.20 -45.62 19.91
CA PHE A 7 11.55 -44.68 18.84
C PHE A 7 10.94 -45.17 17.53
N PHE A 8 9.96 -44.43 17.01
CA PHE A 8 9.35 -44.69 15.71
C PHE A 8 10.30 -44.16 14.62
N VAL A 9 11.22 -45.01 14.16
CA VAL A 9 12.11 -44.68 13.04
C VAL A 9 11.30 -44.89 11.76
N LEU A 10 10.96 -43.80 11.07
CA LEU A 10 10.31 -43.86 9.76
C LEU A 10 11.32 -44.43 8.74
N ASN A 11 11.24 -45.72 8.46
CA ASN A 11 12.01 -46.34 7.37
C ASN A 11 11.37 -45.96 6.03
N ILE A 12 11.82 -44.85 5.46
CA ILE A 12 11.47 -44.48 4.08
C ILE A 12 12.23 -45.40 3.14
N VAL A 13 11.52 -46.36 2.56
CA VAL A 13 12.04 -47.24 1.51
C VAL A 13 11.96 -46.47 0.20
N TRP A 14 13.09 -45.94 -0.28
CA TRP A 14 13.16 -45.20 -1.54
C TRP A 14 12.86 -46.14 -2.70
N ARG A 15 11.63 -46.04 -3.23
CA ARG A 15 11.20 -46.75 -4.43
C ARG A 15 11.30 -45.82 -5.65
N LYS A 16 11.74 -46.35 -6.79
CA LYS A 16 11.98 -45.59 -8.03
C LYS A 16 10.74 -44.85 -8.55
N GLU A 17 9.55 -45.32 -8.20
CA GLU A 17 8.26 -44.74 -8.56
C GLU A 17 8.07 -43.35 -7.90
N TYR A 18 8.70 -43.08 -6.76
CA TYR A 18 8.65 -41.75 -6.13
C TYR A 18 9.42 -40.69 -6.91
N LEU A 19 10.46 -41.07 -7.66
CA LEU A 19 11.20 -40.16 -8.54
C LEU A 19 10.32 -39.70 -9.71
N LEU A 20 9.51 -40.62 -10.25
CA LEU A 20 8.56 -40.30 -11.30
C LEU A 20 7.46 -39.37 -10.77
N GLY A 21 6.94 -39.62 -9.57
CA GLY A 21 5.97 -38.74 -8.91
C GLY A 21 6.51 -37.34 -8.64
N ALA A 22 7.75 -37.23 -8.14
CA ALA A 22 8.40 -35.95 -7.92
C ALA A 22 8.62 -35.16 -9.23
N LEU A 23 9.01 -35.85 -10.31
CA LEU A 23 9.19 -35.23 -11.62
C LEU A 23 7.86 -34.68 -12.17
N ILE A 24 6.76 -35.44 -12.04
CA ILE A 24 5.42 -34.98 -12.47
C ILE A 24 4.99 -33.74 -11.69
N LEU A 25 5.23 -33.68 -10.38
CA LEU A 25 4.90 -32.51 -9.56
C LEU A 25 5.71 -31.27 -9.96
N ILE A 26 7.00 -31.44 -10.27
CA ILE A 26 7.86 -30.34 -10.73
C ILE A 26 7.38 -29.84 -12.10
N VAL A 27 7.08 -30.75 -13.03
CA VAL A 27 6.57 -30.39 -14.37
C VAL A 27 5.22 -29.68 -14.27
N TYR A 28 4.31 -30.16 -13.41
CA TYR A 28 3.02 -29.52 -13.19
C TYR A 28 3.19 -28.11 -12.59
N GLY A 29 4.05 -27.96 -11.57
CA GLY A 29 4.35 -26.66 -10.98
C GLY A 29 5.02 -25.69 -11.97
N PHE A 30 5.89 -26.19 -12.84
CA PHE A 30 6.52 -25.42 -13.90
C PHE A 30 5.53 -24.99 -14.98
N LEU A 31 4.64 -25.88 -15.44
CA LEU A 31 3.57 -25.57 -16.40
C LEU A 31 2.58 -24.54 -15.82
N TYR A 32 2.23 -24.69 -14.54
CA TYR A 32 1.41 -23.70 -13.84
C TYR A 32 2.13 -22.36 -13.76
N GLY A 33 3.43 -22.35 -13.47
CA GLY A 33 4.28 -21.16 -13.47
C GLY A 33 4.39 -20.48 -14.84
N LEU A 34 4.50 -21.25 -15.92
CA LEU A 34 4.50 -20.74 -17.30
C LEU A 34 3.14 -20.15 -17.71
N THR A 35 2.04 -20.74 -17.21
CA THR A 35 0.68 -20.24 -17.47
C THR A 35 0.32 -19.05 -16.58
N SER A 36 1.07 -18.85 -15.49
CA SER A 36 0.99 -17.68 -14.62
C SER A 36 1.65 -16.46 -15.28
N SER A 37 1.11 -16.10 -16.45
CA SER A 37 1.33 -14.79 -17.02
C SER A 37 0.74 -13.77 -16.05
N ASN A 38 1.59 -13.05 -15.32
CA ASN A 38 1.19 -11.82 -14.64
C ASN A 38 0.49 -10.96 -15.69
N LYS A 39 -0.85 -10.90 -15.62
CA LYS A 39 -1.66 -10.15 -16.56
C LYS A 39 -1.30 -8.69 -16.37
N LEU A 40 -0.33 -8.22 -17.15
CA LEU A 40 0.04 -6.80 -17.22
C LEU A 40 -1.25 -6.08 -17.58
N ILE A 41 -1.85 -5.42 -16.59
CA ILE A 41 -2.99 -4.57 -16.82
C ILE A 41 -2.48 -3.49 -17.78
N LYS A 42 -2.89 -3.55 -19.05
CA LYS A 42 -2.63 -2.51 -20.05
C LYS A 42 -3.50 -1.29 -19.72
N THR A 43 -3.25 -0.65 -18.58
CA THR A 43 -3.91 0.57 -18.11
C THR A 43 -3.26 1.84 -18.67
N THR A 44 -2.20 1.74 -19.47
CA THR A 44 -1.33 2.88 -19.73
C THR A 44 -1.86 3.88 -20.76
N ASN A 45 -2.78 3.49 -21.66
CA ASN A 45 -3.21 4.39 -22.75
C ASN A 45 -4.58 5.04 -22.53
N LEU A 46 -5.47 4.40 -21.74
CA LEU A 46 -6.83 4.94 -21.51
C LEU A 46 -6.87 5.91 -20.33
N LEU A 47 -6.06 5.69 -19.28
CA LEU A 47 -6.05 6.51 -18.09
C LEU A 47 -5.67 7.97 -18.37
N PRO A 48 -4.58 8.29 -19.09
CA PRO A 48 -4.22 9.68 -19.40
C PRO A 48 -5.33 10.39 -20.18
N SER A 49 -5.92 9.73 -21.19
CA SER A 49 -7.00 10.30 -21.99
C SER A 49 -8.30 10.50 -21.19
N ALA A 50 -8.61 9.61 -20.25
CA ALA A 50 -9.82 9.68 -19.44
C ALA A 50 -9.79 10.83 -18.41
N ILE A 51 -8.61 11.17 -17.91
CA ILE A 51 -8.45 12.19 -16.85
C ILE A 51 -7.90 13.53 -17.38
N SER A 52 -7.31 13.56 -18.57
CA SER A 52 -6.81 14.80 -19.18
C SER A 52 -7.93 15.83 -19.32
N GLY A 53 -7.64 17.09 -18.97
CA GLY A 53 -8.59 18.20 -18.97
C GLY A 53 -9.55 18.22 -17.76
N LYS A 54 -9.43 17.26 -16.81
CA LYS A 54 -10.16 17.31 -15.54
C LYS A 54 -9.41 18.14 -14.51
N THR A 55 -10.17 18.65 -13.55
CA THR A 55 -9.65 19.25 -12.32
C THR A 55 -9.75 18.23 -11.19
N ILE A 56 -8.65 18.03 -10.47
CA ILE A 56 -8.61 17.20 -9.26
C ILE A 56 -8.19 18.08 -8.08
N VAL A 57 -8.92 17.93 -6.97
CA VAL A 57 -8.54 18.51 -5.69
C VAL A 57 -7.82 17.45 -4.86
N ILE A 58 -6.63 17.77 -4.36
CA ILE A 58 -5.86 16.91 -3.47
C ILE A 58 -5.85 17.55 -2.09
N ASP A 59 -6.37 16.82 -1.11
CA ASP A 59 -6.28 17.19 0.29
C ASP A 59 -5.04 16.55 0.93
N ALA A 60 -4.12 17.38 1.42
CA ALA A 60 -3.03 16.92 2.25
C ALA A 60 -3.48 17.01 3.70
N GLY A 61 -3.96 15.90 4.28
CA GLY A 61 -4.49 15.88 5.65
C GLY A 61 -3.53 16.46 6.69
N HIS A 62 -4.08 16.98 7.79
CA HIS A 62 -3.37 17.67 8.88
C HIS A 62 -2.60 18.92 8.42
N GLY A 63 -1.72 19.47 9.25
CA GLY A 63 -0.91 20.64 8.91
C GLY A 63 -0.77 21.63 10.06
N GLY A 64 0.28 22.44 10.00
CA GLY A 64 0.58 23.45 11.01
C GLY A 64 0.76 22.82 12.39
N GLY A 65 -0.10 23.20 13.32
CA GLY A 65 -0.07 22.68 14.69
C GLY A 65 -0.51 21.23 14.82
N ASP A 66 -1.36 20.71 13.92
CA ASP A 66 -1.86 19.34 13.97
C ASP A 66 -0.87 18.38 13.27
N PRO A 67 -0.14 17.52 14.01
CA PRO A 67 0.79 16.57 13.40
C PRO A 67 0.10 15.36 12.77
N GLY A 68 -1.19 15.13 13.09
CA GLY A 68 -1.84 13.85 12.88
C GLY A 68 -1.20 12.72 13.69
N ALA A 69 -1.21 11.49 13.15
CA ALA A 69 -0.53 10.37 13.77
C ALA A 69 0.99 10.57 13.82
N ILE A 70 1.61 10.14 14.92
CA ILE A 70 3.06 10.16 15.09
C ILE A 70 3.57 8.73 15.16
N GLY A 71 4.43 8.36 14.22
CA GLY A 71 5.09 7.06 14.18
C GLY A 71 6.13 6.90 15.30
N ARG A 72 6.57 5.66 15.53
CA ARG A 72 7.57 5.33 16.57
C ARG A 72 8.89 6.09 16.43
N THR A 73 9.22 6.54 15.23
CA THR A 73 10.44 7.30 14.91
C THR A 73 10.25 8.82 15.03
N GLY A 74 9.07 9.29 15.43
CA GLY A 74 8.71 10.71 15.44
C GLY A 74 8.23 11.25 14.09
N LEU A 75 8.10 10.39 13.07
CA LEU A 75 7.54 10.76 11.76
C LEU A 75 6.09 11.19 11.91
N LYS A 76 5.74 12.37 11.40
CA LYS A 76 4.39 12.95 11.52
C LYS A 76 3.61 12.71 10.25
N GLU A 77 2.35 12.35 10.40
CA GLU A 77 1.43 12.13 9.28
C GLU A 77 1.36 13.34 8.35
N LYS A 78 1.29 14.55 8.90
CA LYS A 78 1.21 15.80 8.13
C LYS A 78 2.35 16.00 7.13
N ASP A 79 3.53 15.46 7.43
CA ASP A 79 4.74 15.59 6.61
C ASP A 79 4.67 14.61 5.44
N ILE A 80 4.23 13.37 5.73
CA ILE A 80 4.03 12.32 4.72
C ILE A 80 2.92 12.73 3.74
N THR A 81 1.78 13.19 4.26
CA THR A 81 0.62 13.57 3.43
C THR A 81 0.97 14.74 2.51
N LEU A 82 1.70 15.74 3.00
CA LEU A 82 2.12 16.89 2.18
C LEU A 82 3.10 16.49 1.09
N ASP A 83 4.10 15.66 1.40
CA ASP A 83 5.06 15.17 0.41
C ASP A 83 4.37 14.33 -0.66
N LEU A 84 3.48 13.41 -0.26
CA LEU A 84 2.73 12.58 -1.19
C LEU A 84 1.82 13.43 -2.10
N ALA A 85 1.08 14.39 -1.53
CA ALA A 85 0.22 15.28 -2.29
C ALA A 85 1.02 16.08 -3.34
N LYS A 86 2.20 16.61 -2.96
CA LYS A 86 3.09 17.31 -3.91
C LYS A 86 3.60 16.42 -5.03
N ARG A 87 3.91 15.14 -4.73
CA ARG A 87 4.30 14.15 -5.74
C ARG A 87 3.14 13.88 -6.69
N LEU A 88 1.94 13.65 -6.17
CA LEU A 88 0.73 13.41 -6.98
C LEU A 88 0.41 14.61 -7.88
N LYS A 89 0.48 15.84 -7.36
CA LYS A 89 0.34 17.06 -8.16
C LYS A 89 1.29 17.04 -9.36
N ARG A 90 2.59 16.77 -9.13
CA ARG A 90 3.58 16.68 -10.22
C ARG A 90 3.26 15.60 -11.24
N TYR A 91 2.79 14.44 -10.81
CA TYR A 91 2.44 13.35 -11.73
C TYR A 91 1.22 13.67 -12.58
N PHE A 92 0.14 14.15 -11.96
CA PHE A 92 -1.10 14.46 -12.66
C PHE A 92 -0.96 15.68 -13.58
N SER A 93 -0.22 16.71 -13.18
CA SER A 93 0.04 17.87 -14.05
C SER A 93 0.80 17.50 -15.33
N ARG A 94 1.59 16.41 -15.34
CA ARG A 94 2.28 15.92 -16.56
C ARG A 94 1.35 15.25 -17.56
N VAL A 95 0.16 14.83 -17.14
CA VAL A 95 -0.83 14.14 -17.99
C VAL A 95 -2.05 15.02 -18.28
N GLY A 96 -1.88 16.34 -18.24
CA GLY A 96 -2.92 17.30 -18.65
C GLY A 96 -4.04 17.49 -17.62
N VAL A 97 -3.84 17.08 -16.36
CA VAL A 97 -4.81 17.30 -15.27
C VAL A 97 -4.48 18.61 -14.56
N TYR A 98 -5.49 19.44 -14.35
CA TYR A 98 -5.36 20.60 -13.48
C TYR A 98 -5.50 20.15 -12.01
N VAL A 99 -4.49 20.43 -11.19
CA VAL A 99 -4.45 19.95 -9.80
C VAL A 99 -4.44 21.13 -8.85
N VAL A 100 -5.43 21.15 -7.96
CA VAL A 100 -5.53 22.11 -6.86
C VAL A 100 -5.24 21.36 -5.57
N MET A 101 -4.34 21.89 -4.74
CA MET A 101 -4.08 21.36 -3.40
C MET A 101 -4.79 22.24 -2.37
N ILE A 102 -5.39 21.63 -1.35
CA ILE A 102 -6.03 22.39 -0.24
C ILE A 102 -4.98 23.17 0.55
N ARG A 103 -3.77 22.62 0.71
CA ARG A 103 -2.59 23.32 1.22
C ARG A 103 -1.33 22.94 0.47
N GLU A 104 -0.42 23.89 0.29
CA GLU A 104 0.90 23.65 -0.32
C GLU A 104 2.06 23.77 0.69
N LEU A 105 1.75 24.25 1.89
CA LEU A 105 2.69 24.49 2.99
C LEU A 105 2.23 23.76 4.25
N ASP A 106 3.10 23.73 5.25
CA ASP A 106 2.79 23.22 6.59
C ASP A 106 1.99 24.26 7.37
N LEU A 107 0.73 24.43 6.98
CA LEU A 107 -0.23 25.36 7.58
C LEU A 107 -1.49 24.60 7.96
N ASP A 108 -2.12 25.03 9.06
CA ASP A 108 -3.45 24.61 9.45
C ASP A 108 -4.45 25.60 8.82
N TYR A 109 -5.38 25.11 8.00
CA TYR A 109 -6.43 25.94 7.38
C TYR A 109 -7.66 26.14 8.29
N SER A 110 -7.66 25.56 9.49
CA SER A 110 -8.72 25.85 10.46
C SER A 110 -8.54 27.27 11.00
N GLY A 111 -9.53 28.12 10.73
CA GLY A 111 -9.46 29.57 10.90
C GLY A 111 -8.96 30.07 12.26
N GLU A 112 -8.56 31.34 12.28
CA GLU A 112 -7.87 32.07 13.37
C GLU A 112 -8.51 32.00 14.77
N ASN A 113 -9.74 31.49 14.89
CA ASN A 113 -10.41 31.27 16.17
C ASN A 113 -9.97 29.93 16.78
N GLY A 114 -8.81 29.95 17.43
CA GLY A 114 -8.12 28.82 18.07
C GLY A 114 -8.99 27.97 19.01
N THR A 115 -9.84 27.11 18.45
CA THR A 115 -10.48 26.05 19.22
C THR A 115 -9.47 24.91 19.40
N SER A 116 -9.21 24.57 20.67
CA SER A 116 -8.32 23.48 21.10
C SER A 116 -8.45 22.22 20.24
N TYR A 117 -7.35 21.47 20.03
CA TYR A 117 -7.31 20.22 19.26
C TYR A 117 -8.44 19.25 19.62
N LEU A 118 -8.83 19.21 20.89
CA LEU A 118 -9.91 18.36 21.40
C LEU A 118 -11.29 18.79 20.89
N THR A 119 -11.51 20.08 20.70
CA THR A 119 -12.75 20.64 20.16
C THR A 119 -12.88 20.35 18.67
N LYS A 120 -11.75 20.32 17.93
CA LYS A 120 -11.69 19.97 16.50
C LYS A 120 -12.07 18.51 16.27
N LYS A 121 -11.40 17.59 16.97
CA LYS A 121 -11.63 16.14 16.83
C LYS A 121 -13.04 15.69 17.24
N ARG A 122 -13.71 16.46 18.10
CA ARG A 122 -15.11 16.23 18.48
C ARG A 122 -16.13 16.71 17.43
N ARG A 123 -15.78 17.69 16.59
CA ARG A 123 -16.67 18.15 15.50
C ARG A 123 -16.75 17.18 14.34
N ASP A 124 -15.67 16.46 14.05
CA ASP A 124 -15.65 15.46 12.97
C ASP A 124 -16.44 14.18 13.33
N LEU A 125 -16.85 14.03 14.60
CA LEU A 125 -17.58 12.88 15.14
C LEU A 125 -19.08 13.14 15.35
N LEU A 126 -19.58 14.32 14.98
CA LEU A 126 -21.00 14.70 15.05
C LEU A 126 -21.55 14.90 13.63
#